data_AF-A0A412W7V0-F1
#
_entry.id   AF-A0A412W7V0-F1
#
_cell.length_a   1.000
_cell.length_b   1.000
_cell.length_c   1.000
_cell.angle_alpha   90.00
_cell.angle_beta   90.00
_cell.angle_gamma   90.00
#
_symmetry.space_group_name_H-M   'P 1'
#
loop_
_entity.id
_entity.type
_entity.pdbx_description
1 polymer ?
#
loop_
_entity_poly.entity_id
_entity_poly.type
_entity_poly.pdbx_seq_one_letter_code
_entity_poly.pdbx_strand_id
1 'polypeptide(L)'
;MILLMKQEILESYITYIFDFFQKSRCFKAGQGNMLRNFRFAAEKQFTRNQLGILYFLVNTLIDNGYLYLKDRDFIALTENGADVINGGECVIPKISLERTIYEKETSRSDIYEQLWNIIGSNKENDYAPLYVDGPLFYNTIRPYLTTLSLPHTYGEYMAELREKEEFTSRIKWYRTLFLALDENDVQKFLKDLSIKINRLLLMNTPKDAIQEALNPWADVDIPTIDNTPLPEILNKVAEEPIVNKNKPFVLISYAWEVEDNVFMNWIQTFAKDLRRRGIDAQIDQYQPHGTDLPKFMLESIRKATKVLCILTPKYKEKAESGKGGAAYEGGIISHEIYNNQGTTKFIPVVRKGSFETSTPDFISGRKGFDCSTDDKYNSELPNIIKVINEEPLIEIPPVE
;
A
#
# COMPACT_ATOMS: atom_id res chain seq x y z
N MET A 1 -6.91 6.42 3.76
CA MET A 1 -8.28 6.43 4.30
C MET A 1 -9.06 5.17 3.93
N ILE A 2 -9.41 4.92 2.66
CA ILE A 2 -10.17 3.70 2.26
C ILE A 2 -9.46 2.41 2.68
N LEU A 3 -8.15 2.29 2.44
CA LEU A 3 -7.39 1.07 2.77
C LEU A 3 -7.32 0.80 4.28
N LEU A 4 -7.14 1.85 5.10
CA LEU A 4 -7.15 1.79 6.57
C LEU A 4 -8.55 1.45 7.10
N MET A 5 -9.60 2.09 6.58
CA MET A 5 -10.99 1.75 6.93
C MET A 5 -11.33 0.30 6.60
N LYS A 6 -10.77 -0.23 5.51
CA LYS A 6 -11.00 -1.63 5.10
C LYS A 6 -10.23 -2.60 5.98
N GLN A 7 -9.04 -2.21 6.44
CA GLN A 7 -8.31 -2.95 7.47
C GLN A 7 -9.09 -3.00 8.79
N GLU A 8 -9.66 -1.88 9.25
CA GLU A 8 -10.55 -1.86 10.43
C GLU A 8 -11.77 -2.78 10.25
N ILE A 9 -12.36 -2.80 9.04
CA ILE A 9 -13.48 -3.71 8.73
C ILE A 9 -13.02 -5.17 8.81
N LEU A 10 -11.90 -5.53 8.19
CA LEU A 10 -11.33 -6.88 8.27
C LEU A 10 -11.09 -7.30 9.73
N GLU A 11 -10.44 -6.44 10.51
CA GLU A 11 -10.16 -6.65 11.94
C GLU A 11 -11.45 -6.81 12.74
N SER A 12 -12.51 -6.05 12.43
CA SER A 12 -13.81 -6.17 13.11
C SER A 12 -14.47 -7.55 12.88
N TYR A 13 -14.36 -8.10 11.66
CA TYR A 13 -14.89 -9.44 11.36
C TYR A 13 -14.08 -10.53 12.05
N ILE A 14 -12.75 -10.41 12.04
CA ILE A 14 -11.86 -11.37 12.73
C ILE A 14 -12.12 -11.33 14.23
N THR A 15 -12.20 -10.13 14.81
CA THR A 15 -12.55 -9.92 16.22
C THR A 15 -13.88 -10.59 16.54
N TYR A 16 -14.92 -10.40 15.71
CA TYR A 16 -16.21 -11.05 15.90
C TYR A 16 -16.11 -12.59 15.94
N ILE A 17 -15.28 -13.19 15.08
CA ILE A 17 -15.07 -14.64 15.04
C ILE A 17 -14.43 -15.13 16.34
N PHE A 18 -13.39 -14.49 16.84
CA PHE A 18 -12.74 -14.88 18.10
C PHE A 18 -13.62 -14.59 19.34
N ASP A 19 -14.37 -13.48 19.33
CA ASP A 19 -15.35 -13.12 20.35
C ASP A 19 -16.39 -14.22 20.59
N PHE A 20 -16.79 -14.94 19.52
CA PHE A 20 -17.71 -16.06 19.63
C PHE A 20 -17.14 -17.19 20.50
N PHE A 21 -15.85 -17.49 20.38
CA PHE A 21 -15.17 -18.49 21.20
C PHE A 21 -15.05 -18.03 22.65
N GLN A 22 -14.65 -16.77 22.88
CA GLN A 22 -14.58 -16.19 24.22
C GLN A 22 -15.95 -16.21 24.93
N LYS A 23 -17.03 -15.81 24.24
CA LYS A 23 -18.41 -15.87 24.76
C LYS A 23 -18.88 -17.30 25.04
N SER A 24 -18.36 -18.26 24.26
CA SER A 24 -18.58 -19.70 24.48
C SER A 24 -17.66 -20.32 25.54
N ARG A 25 -16.87 -19.50 26.25
CA ARG A 25 -15.87 -19.93 27.26
C ARG A 25 -14.81 -20.89 26.71
N CYS A 26 -14.42 -20.70 25.45
CA CYS A 26 -13.35 -21.45 24.78
C CYS A 26 -12.08 -20.60 24.78
N PHE A 27 -11.04 -21.03 25.49
CA PHE A 27 -9.77 -20.32 25.69
C PHE A 27 -8.53 -21.19 25.43
N LYS A 28 -8.71 -22.48 25.13
CA LYS A 28 -7.63 -23.45 24.92
C LYS A 28 -7.77 -24.18 23.60
N ALA A 29 -6.65 -24.65 23.07
CA ALA A 29 -6.62 -25.55 21.92
C ALA A 29 -7.56 -26.74 22.15
N GLY A 30 -8.31 -27.09 21.11
CA GLY A 30 -9.32 -28.14 21.14
C GLY A 30 -10.69 -27.74 21.70
N GLN A 31 -10.80 -26.56 22.32
CA GLN A 31 -12.09 -26.01 22.73
C GLN A 31 -12.77 -25.33 21.55
N GLY A 32 -14.09 -25.49 21.46
CA GLY A 32 -14.86 -25.06 20.33
C GLY A 32 -16.35 -25.15 20.57
N ASN A 33 -17.11 -24.89 19.50
CA ASN A 33 -18.56 -24.96 19.52
C ASN A 33 -19.07 -25.49 18.17
N MET A 34 -20.35 -25.84 18.11
CA MET A 34 -20.96 -26.25 16.85
C MET A 34 -21.00 -25.07 15.87
N LEU A 35 -20.63 -25.29 14.62
CA LEU A 35 -20.63 -24.28 13.56
C LEU A 35 -22.04 -23.73 13.33
N ARG A 36 -23.08 -24.56 13.48
CA ARG A 36 -24.47 -24.08 13.50
C ARG A 36 -24.75 -23.02 14.57
N ASN A 37 -24.12 -23.10 15.74
CA ASN A 37 -24.31 -22.11 16.81
C ASN A 37 -23.64 -20.78 16.45
N PHE A 38 -22.46 -20.84 15.84
CA PHE A 38 -21.81 -19.65 15.26
C PHE A 38 -22.73 -19.01 14.21
N ARG A 39 -23.25 -19.82 13.28
CA ARG A 39 -24.20 -19.37 12.25
C ARG A 39 -25.43 -18.69 12.84
N PHE A 40 -26.10 -19.31 13.81
CA PHE A 40 -27.27 -18.72 14.47
C PHE A 40 -26.95 -17.41 15.20
N ALA A 41 -25.74 -17.26 15.74
CA ALA A 41 -25.31 -16.01 16.36
C ALA A 41 -25.05 -14.91 15.30
N ALA A 42 -24.41 -15.27 14.20
CA ALA A 42 -24.07 -14.37 13.11
C ALA A 42 -25.31 -13.88 12.35
N GLU A 43 -26.29 -14.75 12.08
CA GLU A 43 -27.52 -14.42 11.36
C GLU A 43 -28.37 -13.35 12.06
N LYS A 44 -28.16 -13.11 13.35
CA LYS A 44 -28.84 -12.04 14.12
C LYS A 44 -28.24 -10.66 13.89
N GLN A 45 -27.00 -10.57 13.40
CA GLN A 45 -26.23 -9.32 13.35
C GLN A 45 -25.79 -8.94 11.94
N PHE A 46 -25.68 -9.92 11.04
CA PHE A 46 -25.11 -9.72 9.72
C PHE A 46 -26.11 -10.00 8.60
N THR A 47 -26.04 -9.19 7.55
CA THR A 47 -26.78 -9.43 6.30
C THR A 47 -26.24 -10.67 5.57
N ARG A 48 -26.99 -11.19 4.59
CA ARG A 48 -26.59 -12.36 3.78
C ARG A 48 -25.19 -12.21 3.16
N ASN A 49 -24.84 -11.02 2.65
CA ASN A 49 -23.54 -10.79 2.02
C ASN A 49 -22.42 -10.77 3.07
N GLN A 50 -22.67 -10.16 4.22
CA GLN A 50 -21.73 -10.14 5.34
C GLN A 50 -21.54 -11.53 5.98
N LEU A 51 -22.58 -12.38 5.98
CA LEU A 51 -22.45 -13.78 6.36
C LEU A 51 -21.50 -14.52 5.40
N GLY A 52 -21.61 -14.28 4.09
CA GLY A 52 -20.67 -14.82 3.11
C GLY A 52 -19.22 -14.44 3.42
N ILE A 53 -18.98 -13.18 3.80
CA ILE A 53 -17.67 -12.67 4.23
C ILE A 53 -17.19 -13.37 5.51
N LEU A 54 -18.06 -13.54 6.49
CA LEU A 54 -17.72 -14.26 7.73
C LEU A 54 -17.29 -15.70 7.44
N TYR A 55 -18.02 -16.43 6.58
CA TYR A 55 -17.63 -17.79 6.21
C TYR A 55 -16.32 -17.83 5.44
N PHE A 56 -16.10 -16.89 4.52
CA PHE A 56 -14.82 -16.72 3.85
C PHE A 56 -13.68 -16.53 4.85
N LEU A 57 -13.85 -15.67 5.86
CA LEU A 57 -12.82 -15.43 6.88
C LEU A 57 -12.65 -16.59 7.85
N VAL A 58 -13.71 -17.31 8.22
CA VAL A 58 -13.61 -18.55 8.99
C VAL A 58 -12.77 -19.59 8.25
N ASN A 59 -13.05 -19.84 6.97
CA ASN A 59 -12.25 -20.75 6.16
C ASN A 59 -10.81 -20.26 6.00
N THR A 60 -10.61 -18.96 5.85
CA THR A 60 -9.26 -18.37 5.82
C THR A 60 -8.52 -18.63 7.13
N LEU A 61 -9.15 -18.43 8.30
CA LEU A 61 -8.54 -18.71 9.60
C LEU A 61 -8.26 -20.20 9.83
N ILE A 62 -9.06 -21.09 9.24
CA ILE A 62 -8.78 -22.53 9.20
C ILE A 62 -7.52 -22.81 8.36
N ASP A 63 -7.46 -22.28 7.14
CA ASP A 63 -6.31 -22.45 6.24
C ASP A 63 -5.01 -21.85 6.81
N ASN A 64 -5.13 -20.83 7.65
CA ASN A 64 -4.02 -20.17 8.33
C ASN A 64 -3.65 -20.86 9.66
N GLY A 65 -4.37 -21.90 10.05
CA GLY A 65 -4.04 -22.70 11.24
C GLY A 65 -4.40 -22.04 12.57
N TYR A 66 -5.36 -21.11 12.60
CA TYR A 66 -5.92 -20.58 13.84
C TYR A 66 -7.11 -21.41 14.32
N LEU A 67 -7.91 -21.92 13.39
CA LEU A 67 -9.10 -22.72 13.66
C LEU A 67 -8.98 -24.08 12.97
N TYR A 68 -9.77 -25.05 13.40
CA TYR A 68 -9.97 -26.28 12.64
C TYR A 68 -11.41 -26.76 12.75
N LEU A 69 -11.85 -27.50 11.73
CA LEU A 69 -13.16 -28.12 11.69
C LEU A 69 -13.05 -29.61 11.99
N LYS A 70 -13.74 -30.05 13.03
CA LYS A 70 -13.86 -31.46 13.42
C LYS A 70 -15.27 -31.95 13.10
N ASP A 71 -15.37 -33.18 12.59
CA ASP A 71 -16.65 -33.86 12.33
C ASP A 71 -17.64 -33.02 11.49
N ARG A 72 -17.13 -32.15 10.61
CA ARG A 72 -17.86 -31.24 9.70
C ARG A 72 -18.75 -30.17 10.35
N ASP A 73 -19.04 -30.23 11.64
CA ASP A 73 -19.93 -29.26 12.31
C ASP A 73 -19.37 -28.75 13.65
N PHE A 74 -18.18 -29.16 14.08
CA PHE A 74 -17.55 -28.63 15.29
C PHE A 74 -16.34 -27.78 14.95
N ILE A 75 -16.43 -26.47 15.16
CA ILE A 75 -15.31 -25.56 14.92
C ILE A 75 -14.58 -25.28 16.24
N ALA A 76 -13.26 -25.41 16.23
CA ALA A 76 -12.43 -25.34 17.44
C ALA A 76 -11.14 -24.54 17.21
N LEU A 77 -10.59 -24.05 18.32
CA LEU A 77 -9.31 -23.34 18.37
C LEU A 77 -8.15 -24.31 18.23
N THR A 78 -7.16 -23.94 17.43
CA THR A 78 -5.81 -24.50 17.51
C THR A 78 -5.03 -23.88 18.68
N GLU A 79 -3.74 -24.18 18.82
CA GLU A 79 -2.83 -23.45 19.73
C GLU A 79 -2.76 -21.97 19.34
N ASN A 80 -2.41 -21.65 18.09
CA ASN A 80 -2.37 -20.28 17.58
C ASN A 80 -3.70 -19.52 17.80
N GLY A 81 -4.84 -20.19 17.62
CA GLY A 81 -6.15 -19.57 17.87
C GLY A 81 -6.40 -19.26 19.35
N ALA A 82 -5.91 -20.11 20.25
CA ALA A 82 -5.97 -19.86 21.69
C ALA A 82 -5.03 -18.71 22.09
N ASP A 83 -3.85 -18.62 21.48
CA ASP A 83 -2.88 -17.56 21.76
C ASP A 83 -3.42 -16.18 21.38
N VAL A 84 -4.11 -16.05 20.23
CA VAL A 84 -4.80 -14.81 19.85
C VAL A 84 -5.80 -14.36 20.92
N ILE A 85 -6.59 -15.28 21.46
CA ILE A 85 -7.60 -14.98 22.48
C ILE A 85 -6.97 -14.53 23.81
N ASN A 86 -5.84 -15.12 24.19
CA ASN A 86 -5.21 -14.91 25.49
C ASN A 86 -4.15 -13.78 25.48
N GLY A 87 -3.45 -13.62 24.36
CA GLY A 87 -2.36 -12.67 24.15
C GLY A 87 -2.80 -11.34 23.52
N GLY A 88 -3.97 -11.29 22.89
CA GLY A 88 -4.48 -10.09 22.23
C GLY A 88 -3.72 -9.73 20.95
N GLU A 89 -3.13 -10.73 20.30
CA GLU A 89 -2.37 -10.57 19.06
C GLU A 89 -3.26 -10.12 17.89
N CYS A 90 -2.74 -9.20 17.07
CA CYS A 90 -3.40 -8.79 15.84
C CYS A 90 -3.20 -9.87 14.77
N VAL A 91 -4.30 -10.43 14.26
CA VAL A 91 -4.26 -11.46 13.22
C VAL A 91 -4.25 -10.83 11.84
N ILE A 92 -3.20 -11.12 11.07
CA ILE A 92 -3.09 -10.73 9.65
C ILE A 92 -3.28 -11.99 8.80
N PRO A 93 -4.51 -12.27 8.31
CA PRO A 93 -4.76 -13.51 7.59
C PRO A 93 -4.10 -13.50 6.21
N LYS A 94 -3.49 -14.62 5.84
CA LYS A 94 -3.09 -14.91 4.46
C LYS A 94 -4.31 -15.33 3.65
N ILE A 95 -4.77 -14.43 2.81
CA ILE A 95 -5.90 -14.58 1.90
C ILE A 95 -5.57 -15.59 0.79
N SER A 96 -6.47 -16.53 0.52
CA SER A 96 -6.33 -17.53 -0.57
C SER A 96 -7.66 -17.69 -1.34
N LEU A 97 -8.02 -16.70 -2.16
CA LEU A 97 -9.29 -16.67 -2.90
C LEU A 97 -9.49 -17.93 -3.77
N GLU A 98 -8.40 -18.45 -4.35
CA GLU A 98 -8.41 -19.65 -5.20
C GLU A 98 -8.74 -20.95 -4.45
N ARG A 99 -8.69 -20.93 -3.12
CA ARG A 99 -9.07 -22.05 -2.25
C ARG A 99 -10.44 -21.83 -1.64
N THR A 100 -10.77 -20.59 -1.30
CA THR A 100 -11.94 -20.28 -0.47
C THR A 100 -13.20 -19.98 -1.28
N ILE A 101 -13.08 -19.38 -2.47
CA ILE A 101 -14.24 -19.00 -3.30
C ILE A 101 -14.31 -19.71 -4.65
N TYR A 102 -13.29 -20.50 -5.00
CA TYR A 102 -13.25 -21.27 -6.24
C TYR A 102 -13.63 -22.73 -5.99
N GLU A 103 -14.65 -23.20 -6.69
CA GLU A 103 -15.04 -24.60 -6.79
C GLU A 103 -15.33 -24.92 -8.25
N LYS A 104 -14.91 -26.10 -8.72
CA LYS A 104 -14.94 -26.45 -10.15
C LYS A 104 -16.37 -26.49 -10.70
N GLU A 105 -17.33 -26.87 -9.87
CA GLU A 105 -18.74 -27.00 -10.21
C GLU A 105 -19.52 -25.68 -10.07
N THR A 106 -18.93 -24.65 -9.46
CA THR A 106 -19.59 -23.36 -9.21
C THR A 106 -19.48 -22.44 -10.43
N SER A 107 -20.56 -21.73 -10.76
CA SER A 107 -20.59 -20.85 -11.94
C SER A 107 -19.65 -19.66 -11.77
N ARG A 108 -19.06 -19.18 -12.88
CA ARG A 108 -18.21 -17.96 -12.88
C ARG A 108 -18.95 -16.73 -12.35
N SER A 109 -20.27 -16.65 -12.56
CA SER A 109 -21.08 -15.56 -12.00
C SER A 109 -21.14 -15.63 -10.48
N ASP A 110 -21.36 -16.81 -9.92
CA ASP A 110 -21.43 -16.98 -8.46
C ASP A 110 -20.07 -16.75 -7.80
N ILE A 111 -18.98 -17.21 -8.43
CA ILE A 111 -17.61 -16.92 -7.98
C ILE A 111 -17.37 -15.40 -7.98
N TYR A 112 -17.81 -14.70 -9.02
CA TYR A 112 -17.66 -13.25 -9.08
C TYR A 112 -18.47 -12.52 -8.00
N GLU A 113 -19.71 -12.92 -7.73
CA GLU A 113 -20.50 -12.31 -6.65
C GLU A 113 -19.82 -12.48 -5.29
N GLN A 114 -19.26 -13.66 -5.03
CA GLN A 114 -18.45 -13.91 -3.82
C GLN A 114 -17.19 -13.02 -3.80
N LEU A 115 -16.46 -12.96 -4.91
CA LEU A 115 -15.28 -12.12 -5.05
C LEU A 115 -15.62 -10.65 -4.78
N TRP A 116 -16.67 -10.12 -5.41
CA TRP A 116 -17.07 -8.73 -5.28
C TRP A 116 -17.50 -8.36 -3.85
N ASN A 117 -18.16 -9.28 -3.14
CA ASN A 117 -18.47 -9.09 -1.72
C ASN A 117 -17.21 -8.94 -0.86
N ILE A 118 -16.10 -9.54 -1.28
CA ILE A 118 -14.83 -9.52 -0.55
C ILE A 118 -13.99 -8.28 -0.90
N ILE A 119 -13.85 -7.95 -2.21
CA ILE A 119 -12.88 -6.95 -2.69
C ILE A 119 -13.50 -5.63 -3.18
N GLY A 120 -14.82 -5.63 -3.41
CA GLY A 120 -15.54 -4.54 -4.05
C GLY A 120 -15.96 -3.47 -3.05
N SER A 121 -15.97 -2.21 -3.47
CA SER A 121 -16.51 -1.13 -2.65
C SER A 121 -17.38 -0.21 -3.49
N ASN A 122 -18.62 -0.02 -3.05
CA ASN A 122 -19.58 0.95 -3.55
C ASN A 122 -20.46 1.44 -2.38
N LYS A 123 -21.38 2.39 -2.61
CA LYS A 123 -22.27 2.92 -1.56
C LYS A 123 -23.11 1.85 -0.84
N GLU A 124 -23.32 0.69 -1.47
CA GLU A 124 -24.15 -0.42 -0.96
C GLU A 124 -23.31 -1.56 -0.35
N ASN A 125 -21.99 -1.57 -0.59
CA ASN A 125 -21.03 -2.57 -0.13
C ASN A 125 -19.86 -1.87 0.57
N ASP A 126 -20.16 -1.16 1.66
CA ASP A 126 -19.11 -0.59 2.51
C ASP A 126 -18.60 -1.58 3.57
N TYR A 127 -19.15 -2.79 3.60
CA TYR A 127 -18.76 -3.86 4.52
C TYR A 127 -17.73 -4.84 3.94
N ALA A 128 -17.31 -4.68 2.67
CA ALA A 128 -16.24 -5.51 2.12
C ALA A 128 -14.96 -5.35 2.94
N PRO A 129 -14.34 -6.46 3.41
CA PRO A 129 -13.17 -6.41 4.29
C PRO A 129 -11.88 -6.10 3.51
N LEU A 130 -11.87 -6.32 2.19
CA LEU A 130 -10.74 -6.06 1.34
C LEU A 130 -11.11 -4.99 0.31
N TYR A 131 -10.08 -4.32 -0.20
CA TYR A 131 -10.25 -3.33 -1.26
C TYR A 131 -9.23 -3.53 -2.36
N VAL A 132 -9.75 -3.83 -3.54
CA VAL A 132 -8.96 -3.90 -4.77
C VAL A 132 -9.36 -2.73 -5.66
N ASP A 133 -8.41 -1.85 -5.94
CA ASP A 133 -8.62 -0.73 -6.85
C ASP A 133 -8.63 -1.15 -8.32
N GLY A 134 -9.08 -0.24 -9.18
CA GLY A 134 -9.23 -0.49 -10.61
C GLY A 134 -7.92 -0.89 -11.28
N PRO A 135 -6.83 -0.12 -11.10
CA PRO A 135 -5.52 -0.48 -11.63
C PRO A 135 -5.05 -1.88 -11.20
N LEU A 136 -5.16 -2.24 -9.93
CA LEU A 136 -4.72 -3.54 -9.42
C LEU A 136 -5.51 -4.68 -10.05
N PHE A 137 -6.85 -4.57 -10.06
CA PHE A 137 -7.70 -5.59 -10.68
C PHE A 137 -7.39 -5.74 -12.17
N TYR A 138 -7.38 -4.62 -12.90
CA TYR A 138 -7.16 -4.60 -14.34
C TYR A 138 -5.81 -5.19 -14.73
N ASN A 139 -4.73 -4.75 -14.08
CA ASN A 139 -3.39 -5.24 -14.37
C ASN A 139 -3.19 -6.72 -14.00
N THR A 140 -3.96 -7.22 -13.02
CA THR A 140 -3.91 -8.63 -12.62
C THR A 140 -4.70 -9.51 -13.60
N ILE A 141 -5.85 -9.05 -14.09
CA ILE A 141 -6.72 -9.86 -14.95
C ILE A 141 -6.33 -9.82 -16.42
N ARG A 142 -5.83 -8.69 -16.92
CA ARG A 142 -5.55 -8.48 -18.35
C ARG A 142 -4.65 -9.57 -18.98
N PRO A 143 -3.57 -10.05 -18.35
CA PRO A 143 -2.71 -11.08 -18.96
C PRO A 143 -3.44 -12.38 -19.31
N TYR A 144 -4.58 -12.65 -18.68
CA TYR A 144 -5.41 -13.82 -18.94
C TYR A 144 -6.40 -13.62 -20.08
N LEU A 145 -6.66 -12.37 -20.48
CA LEU A 145 -7.67 -12.01 -21.49
C LEU A 145 -7.04 -11.79 -22.86
N THR A 146 -6.20 -12.73 -23.29
CA THR A 146 -5.39 -12.60 -24.52
C THR A 146 -6.20 -12.57 -25.81
N THR A 147 -7.42 -13.11 -25.78
CA THR A 147 -8.36 -13.11 -26.91
C THR A 147 -9.08 -11.77 -27.09
N LEU A 148 -9.08 -10.92 -26.05
CA LEU A 148 -9.64 -9.59 -26.11
C LEU A 148 -8.54 -8.59 -26.48
N SER A 149 -8.85 -7.70 -27.44
CA SER A 149 -7.98 -6.56 -27.78
C SER A 149 -8.09 -5.49 -26.69
N LEU A 150 -7.61 -5.80 -25.48
CA LEU A 150 -7.63 -4.88 -24.34
C LEU A 150 -6.45 -3.91 -24.40
N PRO A 151 -6.64 -2.66 -23.92
CA PRO A 151 -5.56 -1.69 -23.87
C PRO A 151 -4.35 -2.07 -23.02
N HIS A 152 -3.24 -1.38 -23.26
CA HIS A 152 -1.99 -1.65 -22.55
C HIS A 152 -1.97 -1.02 -21.15
N THR A 153 -2.88 -0.09 -20.87
CA THR A 153 -2.99 0.52 -19.55
C THR A 153 -4.44 0.59 -19.07
N TYR A 154 -4.61 0.60 -17.75
CA TYR A 154 -5.89 0.87 -17.12
C TYR A 154 -6.49 2.23 -17.54
N GLY A 155 -5.64 3.24 -17.75
CA GLY A 155 -6.05 4.58 -18.16
C GLY A 155 -6.68 4.58 -19.56
N GLU A 156 -6.04 3.89 -20.51
CA GLU A 156 -6.56 3.68 -21.86
C GLU A 156 -7.86 2.89 -21.84
N TYR A 157 -7.92 1.80 -21.07
CA TYR A 157 -9.15 1.02 -20.91
C TYR A 157 -10.31 1.88 -20.41
N MET A 158 -10.07 2.75 -19.42
CA MET A 158 -11.09 3.67 -18.93
C MET A 158 -11.45 4.77 -19.93
N ALA A 159 -10.53 5.18 -20.80
CA ALA A 159 -10.84 6.11 -21.89
C ALA A 159 -11.74 5.44 -22.93
N GLU A 160 -11.43 4.21 -23.34
CA GLU A 160 -12.26 3.45 -24.28
C GLU A 160 -13.67 3.20 -23.74
N LEU A 161 -13.80 2.83 -22.45
CA LEU A 161 -15.12 2.64 -21.84
C LEU A 161 -15.96 3.92 -21.88
N ARG A 162 -15.33 5.09 -21.70
CA ARG A 162 -16.03 6.38 -21.78
C ARG A 162 -16.42 6.74 -23.21
N GLU A 163 -15.55 6.47 -24.17
CA GLU A 163 -15.81 6.73 -25.59
C GLU A 163 -16.94 5.85 -26.14
N LYS A 164 -17.01 4.59 -25.70
CA LYS A 164 -18.05 3.63 -26.07
C LYS A 164 -19.36 3.79 -25.28
N GLU A 165 -19.47 4.81 -24.43
CA GLU A 165 -20.59 5.02 -23.49
C GLU A 165 -20.90 3.79 -22.61
N GLU A 166 -19.88 2.96 -22.33
CA GLU A 166 -20.01 1.75 -21.53
C GLU A 166 -19.96 2.04 -20.01
N PHE A 167 -20.24 1.00 -19.22
CA PHE A 167 -20.27 1.11 -17.78
C PHE A 167 -18.90 1.40 -17.16
N THR A 168 -18.74 2.60 -16.61
CA THR A 168 -17.53 3.01 -15.88
C THR A 168 -17.53 2.59 -14.40
N SER A 169 -18.63 2.02 -13.89
CA SER A 169 -18.69 1.57 -12.50
C SER A 169 -17.90 0.28 -12.30
N ARG A 170 -17.06 0.25 -11.25
CA ARG A 170 -16.15 -0.88 -10.94
C ARG A 170 -16.86 -2.23 -10.91
N ILE A 171 -17.98 -2.33 -10.21
CA ILE A 171 -18.76 -3.58 -10.14
C ILE A 171 -19.14 -4.13 -11.52
N LYS A 172 -19.40 -3.24 -12.49
CA LYS A 172 -19.85 -3.65 -13.83
C LYS A 172 -18.65 -4.07 -14.69
N TRP A 173 -17.62 -3.24 -14.81
CA TRP A 173 -16.49 -3.59 -15.69
C TRP A 173 -15.59 -4.68 -15.11
N TYR A 174 -15.46 -4.80 -13.77
CA TYR A 174 -14.78 -5.94 -13.15
C TYR A 174 -15.50 -7.25 -13.51
N ARG A 175 -16.85 -7.24 -13.45
CA ARG A 175 -17.67 -8.39 -13.81
C ARG A 175 -17.47 -8.77 -15.28
N THR A 176 -17.49 -7.78 -16.17
CA THR A 176 -17.27 -8.00 -17.61
C THR A 176 -15.94 -8.70 -17.86
N LEU A 177 -14.84 -8.18 -17.29
CA LEU A 177 -13.52 -8.78 -17.48
C LEU A 177 -13.41 -10.17 -16.83
N PHE A 178 -13.98 -10.35 -15.63
CA PHE A 178 -13.97 -11.64 -14.94
C PHE A 178 -14.73 -12.73 -15.71
N LEU A 179 -15.91 -12.41 -16.22
CA LEU A 179 -16.72 -13.34 -17.00
C LEU A 179 -16.12 -13.64 -18.38
N ALA A 180 -15.15 -12.84 -18.84
CA ALA A 180 -14.41 -13.09 -20.07
C ALA A 180 -13.22 -14.06 -19.87
N LEU A 181 -12.86 -14.42 -18.64
CA LEU A 181 -11.80 -15.40 -18.37
C LEU A 181 -12.17 -16.80 -18.86
N ASP A 182 -11.22 -17.52 -19.44
CA ASP A 182 -11.36 -18.95 -19.70
C ASP A 182 -11.50 -19.73 -18.38
N GLU A 183 -12.26 -20.83 -18.39
CA GLU A 183 -12.56 -21.62 -17.18
C GLU A 183 -11.29 -22.09 -16.45
N ASN A 184 -10.25 -22.44 -17.21
CA ASN A 184 -8.97 -22.90 -16.68
C ASN A 184 -8.11 -21.79 -16.06
N ASP A 185 -8.46 -20.53 -16.29
CA ASP A 185 -7.69 -19.37 -15.85
C ASP A 185 -8.31 -18.65 -14.66
N VAL A 186 -9.59 -18.92 -14.34
CA VAL A 186 -10.27 -18.36 -13.16
C VAL A 186 -9.47 -18.63 -11.88
N GLN A 187 -9.09 -19.89 -11.64
CA GLN A 187 -8.36 -20.24 -10.41
C GLN A 187 -6.96 -19.59 -10.36
N LYS A 188 -6.27 -19.51 -11.51
CA LYS A 188 -4.94 -18.88 -11.61
C LYS A 188 -5.03 -17.37 -11.34
N PHE A 189 -6.01 -16.71 -11.94
CA PHE A 189 -6.30 -15.31 -11.69
C PHE A 189 -6.59 -15.03 -10.22
N LEU A 190 -7.45 -15.84 -9.57
CA LEU A 190 -7.75 -15.70 -8.15
C LEU A 190 -6.52 -15.88 -7.27
N LYS A 191 -5.62 -16.80 -7.63
CA LYS A 191 -4.35 -17.01 -6.93
C LYS A 191 -3.44 -15.78 -7.05
N ASP A 192 -3.27 -15.25 -8.26
CA ASP A 192 -2.46 -14.06 -8.49
C ASP A 192 -3.02 -12.84 -7.77
N LEU A 193 -4.34 -12.67 -7.79
CA LEU A 193 -5.02 -11.61 -7.06
C LEU A 193 -4.82 -11.76 -5.55
N SER A 194 -4.88 -12.98 -5.01
CA SER A 194 -4.59 -13.27 -3.60
C SER A 194 -3.17 -12.88 -3.22
N ILE A 195 -2.18 -13.17 -4.08
CA ILE A 195 -0.79 -12.76 -3.85
C ILE A 195 -0.68 -11.22 -3.76
N LYS A 196 -1.37 -10.50 -4.65
CA LYS A 196 -1.37 -9.03 -4.62
C LYS A 196 -2.05 -8.48 -3.37
N ILE A 197 -3.21 -9.03 -2.99
CA ILE A 197 -3.95 -8.64 -1.79
C ILE A 197 -3.09 -8.87 -0.53
N ASN A 198 -2.46 -10.04 -0.39
CA ASN A 198 -1.63 -10.35 0.77
C ASN A 198 -0.45 -9.38 0.92
N ARG A 199 0.17 -8.98 -0.19
CA ARG A 199 1.23 -7.95 -0.16
C ARG A 199 0.70 -6.63 0.38
N LEU A 200 -0.49 -6.21 -0.05
CA LEU A 200 -1.12 -5.00 0.46
C LEU A 200 -1.43 -5.11 1.95
N LEU A 201 -1.98 -6.24 2.42
CA LEU A 201 -2.26 -6.44 3.84
C LEU A 201 -1.00 -6.29 4.69
N LEU A 202 0.08 -6.98 4.33
CA LEU A 202 1.37 -6.89 5.04
C LEU A 202 1.97 -5.48 5.05
N MET A 203 1.79 -4.72 3.96
CA MET A 203 2.28 -3.35 3.85
C MET A 203 1.53 -2.36 4.75
N ASN A 204 0.30 -2.68 5.14
CA ASN A 204 -0.56 -1.80 5.94
C ASN A 204 -0.59 -2.17 7.44
N THR A 205 -0.01 -3.30 7.82
CA THR A 205 0.15 -3.68 9.22
C THR A 205 1.22 -2.81 9.91
N PRO A 206 0.96 -2.27 11.11
CA PRO A 206 1.98 -1.66 11.96
C PRO A 206 3.15 -2.62 12.21
N LYS A 207 4.39 -2.10 12.20
CA LYS A 207 5.63 -2.91 12.27
C LYS A 207 5.75 -3.79 13.51
N ASP A 208 5.06 -3.45 14.59
CA ASP A 208 5.13 -4.15 15.86
C ASP A 208 4.48 -5.55 15.80
N ALA A 209 3.62 -5.81 14.80
CA ALA A 209 2.98 -7.11 14.54
C ALA A 209 3.67 -7.95 13.44
N ILE A 210 4.74 -7.44 12.82
CA ILE A 210 5.42 -8.10 11.68
C ILE A 210 6.54 -9.05 12.13
N GLN A 211 6.91 -9.03 13.42
CA GLN A 211 8.01 -9.84 13.95
C GLN A 211 7.70 -11.36 13.98
N GLU A 212 6.42 -11.77 14.03
CA GLU A 212 6.01 -13.19 14.11
C GLU A 212 5.59 -13.81 12.76
N ALA A 213 5.10 -13.01 11.81
CA ALA A 213 4.61 -13.53 10.52
C ALA A 213 5.73 -13.82 9.48
N LEU A 214 6.98 -13.47 9.78
CA LEU A 214 8.13 -13.59 8.87
C LEU A 214 9.04 -14.81 9.11
N ASN A 215 8.68 -15.75 10.00
CA ASN A 215 9.41 -17.01 10.17
C ASN A 215 8.61 -18.24 9.72
N PRO A 216 8.61 -18.61 8.42
CA PRO A 216 8.01 -19.87 7.97
C PRO A 216 8.93 -21.10 8.04
N TRP A 217 10.19 -21.00 8.48
CA TRP A 217 11.16 -22.13 8.49
C TRP A 217 11.94 -22.30 9.81
N ALA A 218 11.30 -22.10 10.97
CA ALA A 218 11.99 -22.25 12.26
C ALA A 218 12.35 -23.71 12.64
N ASP A 219 11.83 -24.73 11.94
CA ASP A 219 12.09 -26.14 12.27
C ASP A 219 12.56 -26.97 11.06
N VAL A 220 13.72 -26.61 10.50
CA VAL A 220 14.51 -27.55 9.70
C VAL A 220 15.94 -27.51 10.21
N ASP A 221 16.34 -28.57 10.93
CA ASP A 221 17.73 -28.84 11.29
C ASP A 221 18.60 -28.92 10.02
N ILE A 222 19.34 -27.85 9.73
CA ILE A 222 20.39 -27.87 8.70
C ILE A 222 21.73 -28.04 9.44
N PRO A 223 22.49 -29.12 9.14
CA PRO A 223 23.79 -29.34 9.75
C PRO A 223 24.76 -28.23 9.37
N THR A 224 25.57 -27.80 10.34
CA THR A 224 26.63 -26.81 10.21
C THR A 224 27.56 -27.15 9.04
N ILE A 225 27.50 -26.34 7.98
CA ILE A 225 28.46 -26.41 6.87
C ILE A 225 29.59 -25.44 7.14
N ASP A 226 30.78 -26.02 7.10
CA ASP A 226 32.11 -25.49 7.30
C ASP A 226 32.43 -24.28 6.39
N ASN A 227 33.10 -23.27 6.96
CA ASN A 227 33.46 -22.01 6.29
C ASN A 227 34.63 -22.20 5.32
N THR A 228 34.38 -22.85 4.18
CA THR A 228 35.37 -22.91 3.08
C THR A 228 34.88 -22.07 1.90
N PRO A 229 35.66 -21.10 1.38
CA PRO A 229 35.23 -20.29 0.26
C PRO A 229 35.26 -21.12 -1.04
N LEU A 230 34.16 -21.08 -1.81
CA LEU A 230 34.11 -21.65 -3.16
C LEU A 230 34.72 -20.69 -4.20
N PRO A 231 35.28 -21.23 -5.31
CA PRO A 231 36.19 -20.53 -6.20
C PRO A 231 35.51 -19.56 -7.19
N GLU A 232 36.28 -18.53 -7.55
CA GLU A 232 35.97 -17.43 -8.47
C GLU A 232 35.59 -17.87 -9.90
N ILE A 233 34.40 -18.41 -10.15
CA ILE A 233 33.88 -18.53 -11.52
C ILE A 233 32.36 -18.33 -11.54
N LEU A 234 31.89 -17.08 -11.38
CA LEU A 234 30.67 -16.58 -12.06
C LEU A 234 30.53 -15.04 -11.98
N ASN A 235 31.61 -14.27 -12.09
CA ASN A 235 31.51 -12.82 -12.30
C ASN A 235 31.59 -12.52 -13.80
N LYS A 236 30.42 -12.55 -14.46
CA LYS A 236 30.14 -11.73 -15.65
C LYS A 236 28.62 -11.59 -15.79
N VAL A 237 28.18 -10.33 -15.82
CA VAL A 237 26.83 -9.81 -16.11
C VAL A 237 25.93 -9.56 -14.89
N ALA A 238 26.08 -8.36 -14.30
CA ALA A 238 25.04 -7.37 -13.97
C ALA A 238 25.57 -6.49 -12.81
N GLU A 239 26.22 -5.38 -13.14
CA GLU A 239 26.52 -4.34 -12.13
C GLU A 239 25.20 -3.72 -11.67
N GLU A 240 24.84 -3.95 -10.41
CA GLU A 240 23.85 -3.12 -9.71
C GLU A 240 24.38 -1.68 -9.58
N PRO A 241 23.52 -0.65 -9.61
CA PRO A 241 23.98 0.73 -9.50
C PRO A 241 24.60 0.96 -8.12
N ILE A 242 25.90 1.31 -8.14
CA ILE A 242 26.71 1.66 -6.98
C ILE A 242 26.07 2.84 -6.23
N VAL A 243 25.50 2.60 -5.04
CA VAL A 243 25.15 3.65 -4.08
C VAL A 243 26.44 4.28 -3.56
N ASN A 244 26.72 5.50 -3.98
CA ASN A 244 27.95 6.23 -3.65
C ASN A 244 27.80 6.88 -2.26
N LYS A 245 28.51 6.36 -1.25
CA LYS A 245 28.33 6.63 0.20
C LYS A 245 28.61 8.08 0.69
N ASN A 246 28.93 9.04 -0.17
CA ASN A 246 29.42 10.38 0.23
C ASN A 246 28.60 11.58 -0.33
N LYS A 247 27.38 11.38 -0.85
CA LYS A 247 26.54 12.48 -1.37
C LYS A 247 25.26 12.62 -0.55
N PRO A 248 24.81 13.84 -0.20
CA PRO A 248 23.55 14.03 0.53
C PRO A 248 22.39 13.53 -0.32
N PHE A 249 21.58 12.65 0.25
CA PHE A 249 20.37 12.13 -0.40
C PHE A 249 19.22 13.10 -0.15
N VAL A 250 18.61 13.57 -1.23
CA VAL A 250 17.51 14.54 -1.17
C VAL A 250 16.32 14.00 -1.92
N LEU A 251 15.16 13.98 -1.27
CA LEU A 251 13.90 13.69 -1.93
C LEU A 251 13.21 15.00 -2.33
N ILE A 252 12.76 15.09 -3.57
CA ILE A 252 11.90 16.20 -4.02
C ILE A 252 10.46 15.70 -4.02
N SER A 253 9.67 16.17 -3.05
CA SER A 253 8.25 15.87 -2.89
C SER A 253 7.43 16.93 -3.63
N TYR A 254 6.61 16.53 -4.60
CA TYR A 254 5.79 17.44 -5.39
C TYR A 254 4.49 16.77 -5.82
N ALA A 255 3.48 17.58 -6.18
CA ALA A 255 2.22 17.05 -6.69
C ALA A 255 2.32 16.78 -8.19
N TRP A 256 1.83 15.63 -8.64
CA TRP A 256 1.65 15.41 -10.08
C TRP A 256 0.61 16.38 -10.65
N GLU A 257 1.05 17.24 -11.54
CA GLU A 257 0.24 18.18 -12.32
C GLU A 257 0.44 17.89 -13.81
N VAL A 258 -0.06 16.73 -14.26
CA VAL A 258 0.12 16.22 -15.64
C VAL A 258 -0.41 17.17 -16.72
N GLU A 259 -1.34 18.05 -16.37
CA GLU A 259 -1.84 19.09 -17.26
C GLU A 259 -0.85 20.27 -17.43
N ASP A 260 0.14 20.41 -16.54
CA ASP A 260 1.12 21.49 -16.55
C ASP A 260 2.53 20.95 -16.87
N ASN A 261 2.77 20.77 -18.17
CA ASN A 261 4.05 20.29 -18.69
C ASN A 261 5.22 21.22 -18.35
N VAL A 262 4.99 22.53 -18.17
CA VAL A 262 6.03 23.50 -17.82
C VAL A 262 6.53 23.23 -16.40
N PHE A 263 5.61 23.02 -15.46
CA PHE A 263 5.95 22.64 -14.09
C PHE A 263 6.63 21.28 -14.02
N MET A 264 6.11 20.26 -14.73
CA MET A 264 6.72 18.92 -14.73
C MET A 264 8.15 18.93 -15.30
N ASN A 265 8.41 19.72 -16.34
CA ASN A 265 9.76 19.93 -16.88
C ASN A 265 10.66 20.71 -15.92
N TRP A 266 10.11 21.66 -15.16
CA TRP A 266 10.85 22.37 -14.13
C TRP A 266 11.30 21.44 -13.00
N ILE A 267 10.46 20.49 -12.56
CA ILE A 267 10.85 19.48 -11.56
C ILE A 267 12.04 18.64 -12.03
N GLN A 268 12.03 18.19 -13.28
CA GLN A 268 13.15 17.46 -13.86
C GLN A 268 14.42 18.31 -13.93
N THR A 269 14.28 19.58 -14.29
CA THR A 269 15.40 20.53 -14.36
C THR A 269 15.99 20.79 -12.98
N PHE A 270 15.14 21.01 -11.98
CA PHE A 270 15.54 21.23 -10.61
C PHE A 270 16.29 20.03 -10.03
N ALA A 271 15.75 18.82 -10.21
CA ALA A 271 16.44 17.57 -9.83
C ALA A 271 17.80 17.43 -10.51
N LYS A 272 17.87 17.70 -11.83
CA LYS A 272 19.10 17.65 -12.61
C LYS A 272 20.15 18.66 -12.12
N ASP A 273 19.72 19.86 -11.77
CA ASP A 273 20.59 20.93 -11.30
C ASP A 273 21.20 20.63 -9.92
N LEU A 274 20.44 20.00 -9.01
CA LEU A 274 20.97 19.49 -7.75
C LEU A 274 21.98 18.36 -7.99
N ARG A 275 21.65 17.40 -8.87
CA ARG A 275 22.54 16.27 -9.22
C ARG A 275 23.87 16.70 -9.83
N ARG A 276 23.85 17.71 -10.69
CA ARG A 276 25.07 18.31 -11.29
C ARG A 276 26.01 18.91 -10.24
N ARG A 277 25.51 19.22 -9.06
CA ARG A 277 26.25 19.85 -7.96
C ARG A 277 26.57 18.89 -6.82
N GLY A 278 26.49 17.59 -7.08
CA GLY A 278 26.94 16.54 -6.16
C GLY A 278 25.89 16.06 -5.17
N ILE A 279 24.63 16.48 -5.30
CA ILE A 279 23.52 16.04 -4.43
C ILE A 279 22.81 14.84 -5.08
N ASP A 280 22.53 13.77 -4.35
CA ASP A 280 21.73 12.66 -4.86
C ASP A 280 20.23 13.00 -4.76
N ALA A 281 19.78 13.90 -5.64
CA ALA A 281 18.38 14.31 -5.71
C ALA A 281 17.53 13.27 -6.44
N GLN A 282 16.46 12.82 -5.78
CA GLN A 282 15.55 11.79 -6.24
C GLN A 282 14.14 12.35 -6.46
N ILE A 283 13.53 11.93 -7.56
CA ILE A 283 12.12 12.13 -7.90
C ILE A 283 11.52 10.78 -8.32
N ASP A 284 10.22 10.64 -8.17
CA ASP A 284 9.45 9.49 -8.65
C ASP A 284 9.63 9.21 -10.16
N GLN A 285 9.80 10.23 -11.00
CA GLN A 285 10.03 10.09 -12.44
C GLN A 285 11.35 9.39 -12.79
N TYR A 286 12.31 9.33 -11.86
CA TYR A 286 13.57 8.58 -12.06
C TYR A 286 13.42 7.09 -11.75
N GLN A 287 12.31 6.69 -11.13
CA GLN A 287 12.11 5.31 -10.77
C GLN A 287 11.76 4.47 -12.00
N PRO A 288 12.34 3.27 -12.16
CA PRO A 288 11.98 2.36 -13.23
C PRO A 288 10.47 2.05 -13.23
N HIS A 289 9.90 1.86 -14.41
CA HIS A 289 8.51 1.41 -14.52
C HIS A 289 8.32 0.07 -13.79
N GLY A 290 7.29 -0.01 -12.94
CA GLY A 290 7.07 -1.13 -12.02
C GLY A 290 7.62 -0.91 -10.60
N THR A 291 8.31 0.21 -10.34
CA THR A 291 8.67 0.61 -8.98
C THR A 291 7.42 0.89 -8.16
N ASP A 292 7.38 0.33 -6.96
CA ASP A 292 6.40 0.66 -5.94
C ASP A 292 6.67 2.09 -5.44
N LEU A 293 6.02 3.07 -6.07
CA LEU A 293 6.20 4.50 -5.77
C LEU A 293 5.84 4.83 -4.32
N PRO A 294 4.76 4.30 -3.72
CA PRO A 294 4.51 4.46 -2.28
C PRO A 294 5.66 3.97 -1.39
N LYS A 295 6.20 2.78 -1.66
CA LYS A 295 7.35 2.25 -0.92
C LYS A 295 8.60 3.09 -1.14
N PHE A 296 8.88 3.46 -2.38
CA PHE A 296 9.99 4.35 -2.74
C PHE A 296 9.89 5.69 -2.00
N MET A 297 8.71 6.32 -1.98
CA MET A 297 8.48 7.58 -1.29
C MET A 297 8.67 7.43 0.22
N LEU A 298 8.09 6.40 0.84
CA LEU A 298 8.25 6.14 2.27
C LEU A 298 9.72 5.89 2.66
N GLU A 299 10.42 5.07 1.89
CA GLU A 299 11.84 4.82 2.12
C GLU A 299 12.69 6.04 1.87
N SER A 300 12.40 6.80 0.81
CA SER A 300 13.15 8.00 0.46
C SER A 300 12.95 9.11 1.48
N ILE A 301 11.72 9.31 1.99
CA ILE A 301 11.46 10.23 3.10
C ILE A 301 12.34 9.82 4.28
N ARG A 302 12.33 8.55 4.70
CA ARG A 302 13.12 8.09 5.86
C ARG A 302 14.63 8.24 5.67
N LYS A 303 15.14 7.91 4.48
CA LYS A 303 16.58 7.92 4.15
C LYS A 303 17.11 9.33 3.88
N ALA A 304 16.25 10.28 3.51
CA ALA A 304 16.71 11.58 3.06
C ALA A 304 17.27 12.46 4.17
N THR A 305 18.39 13.10 3.86
CA THR A 305 18.97 14.18 4.66
C THR A 305 18.03 15.38 4.69
N LYS A 306 17.52 15.78 3.51
CA LYS A 306 16.50 16.82 3.35
C LYS A 306 15.40 16.35 2.39
N VAL A 307 14.18 16.80 2.65
CA VAL A 307 13.02 16.63 1.78
C VAL A 307 12.57 18.02 1.33
N LEU A 308 12.65 18.28 0.02
CA LEU A 308 12.20 19.53 -0.59
C LEU A 308 10.73 19.39 -0.97
N CYS A 309 9.85 20.10 -0.29
CA CYS A 309 8.41 20.11 -0.58
C CYS A 309 8.09 21.21 -1.58
N ILE A 310 7.83 20.85 -2.83
CA ILE A 310 7.54 21.81 -3.90
C ILE A 310 6.09 22.26 -3.81
N LEU A 311 5.91 23.49 -3.35
CA LEU A 311 4.63 24.08 -3.05
C LEU A 311 4.00 24.73 -4.29
N THR A 312 2.77 24.34 -4.53
CA THR A 312 1.83 24.93 -5.48
C THR A 312 0.44 24.96 -4.83
N PRO A 313 -0.53 25.76 -5.32
CA PRO A 313 -1.90 25.71 -4.80
C PRO A 313 -2.49 24.29 -4.86
N LYS A 314 -2.14 23.52 -5.90
CA LYS A 314 -2.58 22.14 -6.07
C LYS A 314 -1.85 21.16 -5.14
N TYR A 315 -0.59 21.41 -4.79
CA TYR A 315 0.09 20.67 -3.72
C TYR A 315 -0.63 20.87 -2.39
N LYS A 316 -0.95 22.13 -2.03
CA LYS A 316 -1.72 22.46 -0.83
C LYS A 316 -3.08 21.76 -0.82
N GLU A 317 -3.86 21.94 -1.88
CA GLU A 317 -5.18 21.31 -2.01
C GLU A 317 -5.09 19.79 -1.84
N LYS A 318 -4.14 19.12 -2.50
CA LYS A 318 -3.98 17.67 -2.38
C LYS A 318 -3.53 17.23 -1.00
N ALA A 319 -2.64 17.97 -0.36
CA ALA A 319 -2.13 17.62 0.96
C ALA A 319 -3.19 17.82 2.06
N GLU A 320 -4.06 18.81 1.92
CA GLU A 320 -5.12 19.14 2.89
C GLU A 320 -6.46 18.45 2.60
N SER A 321 -6.76 18.09 1.35
CA SER A 321 -8.05 17.48 0.97
C SER A 321 -8.25 16.06 1.48
N GLY A 322 -7.20 15.40 2.01
CA GLY A 322 -7.26 14.01 2.47
C GLY A 322 -7.56 13.00 1.35
N LYS A 323 -7.44 13.39 0.07
CA LYS A 323 -7.81 12.59 -1.10
C LYS A 323 -6.61 12.43 -2.07
N GLY A 324 -6.26 11.18 -2.40
CA GLY A 324 -5.22 10.85 -3.40
C GLY A 324 -3.81 10.64 -2.82
N GLY A 325 -2.82 10.40 -3.69
CA GLY A 325 -1.44 10.03 -3.31
C GLY A 325 -0.62 11.13 -2.62
N ALA A 326 -0.83 12.40 -2.97
CA ALA A 326 -0.15 13.52 -2.30
C ALA A 326 -0.71 13.81 -0.88
N ALA A 327 -1.92 13.34 -0.55
CA ALA A 327 -2.43 13.33 0.83
C ALA A 327 -1.72 12.27 1.70
N TYR A 328 -1.25 11.18 1.09
CA TYR A 328 -0.48 10.12 1.76
C TYR A 328 0.93 10.60 2.09
N GLU A 329 1.60 11.26 1.13
CA GLU A 329 2.90 11.90 1.35
C GLU A 329 2.82 13.05 2.35
N GLY A 330 1.81 13.92 2.22
CA GLY A 330 1.54 14.99 3.18
C GLY A 330 1.25 14.45 4.59
N GLY A 331 0.55 13.32 4.71
CA GLY A 331 0.31 12.64 5.98
C GLY A 331 1.58 12.07 6.63
N ILE A 332 2.49 11.48 5.85
CA ILE A 332 3.77 10.97 6.36
C ILE A 332 4.68 12.13 6.79
N ILE A 333 4.80 13.15 5.95
CA ILE A 333 5.59 14.35 6.25
C ILE A 333 5.03 15.06 7.49
N SER A 334 3.71 15.20 7.57
CA SER A 334 3.01 15.75 8.74
C SER A 334 3.30 14.94 10.01
N HIS A 335 3.24 13.60 9.93
CA HIS A 335 3.54 12.72 11.06
C HIS A 335 5.01 12.81 11.50
N GLU A 336 5.97 12.83 10.58
CA GLU A 336 7.39 13.01 10.93
C GLU A 336 7.66 14.40 11.56
N ILE A 337 7.01 15.45 11.05
CA ILE A 337 7.08 16.80 11.65
C ILE A 337 6.44 16.82 13.04
N TYR A 338 5.30 16.15 13.22
CA TYR A 338 4.61 16.09 14.51
C TYR A 338 5.45 15.37 15.56
N ASN A 339 6.04 14.23 15.19
CA ASN A 339 6.89 13.43 16.09
C ASN A 339 8.21 14.13 16.43
N ASN A 340 8.73 14.98 15.55
CA ASN A 340 9.94 15.77 15.80
C ASN A 340 9.76 17.22 15.30
N GLN A 341 9.09 18.04 16.10
CA GLN A 341 8.77 19.43 15.74
C GLN A 341 10.02 20.26 15.42
N GLY A 342 11.16 19.97 16.08
CA GLY A 342 12.44 20.64 15.86
C GLY A 342 13.19 20.23 14.60
N THR A 343 12.70 19.26 13.82
CA THR A 343 13.38 18.77 12.62
C THR A 343 13.60 19.89 11.58
N THR A 344 14.77 19.91 10.92
CA THR A 344 15.07 20.79 9.79
C THR A 344 15.09 20.04 8.45
N LYS A 345 14.53 18.82 8.45
CA LYS A 345 14.52 17.91 7.29
C LYS A 345 13.60 18.39 6.17
N PHE A 346 12.43 18.93 6.50
CA PHE A 346 11.41 19.31 5.52
C PHE A 346 11.51 20.80 5.18
N ILE A 347 11.81 21.09 3.91
CA ILE A 347 12.06 22.45 3.42
C ILE A 347 10.97 22.81 2.41
N PRO A 348 10.12 23.80 2.70
CA PRO A 348 9.15 24.30 1.72
C PRO A 348 9.85 25.10 0.61
N VAL A 349 9.47 24.84 -0.65
CA VAL A 349 9.97 25.55 -1.83
C VAL A 349 8.80 25.93 -2.72
N VAL A 350 8.46 27.22 -2.80
CA VAL A 350 7.32 27.68 -3.60
C VAL A 350 7.70 27.72 -5.08
N ARG A 351 6.94 27.03 -5.93
CA ARG A 351 7.10 27.13 -7.40
C ARG A 351 5.92 27.81 -8.10
N LYS A 352 4.72 27.75 -7.53
CA LYS A 352 3.55 28.49 -8.03
C LYS A 352 2.81 29.12 -6.86
N GLY A 353 2.16 30.25 -7.10
CA GLY A 353 1.45 31.00 -6.07
C GLY A 353 2.43 31.68 -5.10
N SER A 354 2.09 31.64 -3.81
CA SER A 354 2.86 32.22 -2.70
C SER A 354 2.88 31.25 -1.51
N PHE A 355 3.68 31.55 -0.48
CA PHE A 355 3.67 30.76 0.75
C PHE A 355 2.27 30.71 1.38
N GLU A 356 1.52 31.80 1.39
CA GLU A 356 0.17 31.88 1.97
C GLU A 356 -0.83 30.97 1.21
N THR A 357 -0.73 30.95 -0.11
CA THR A 357 -1.68 30.26 -0.98
C THR A 357 -1.32 28.81 -1.26
N SER A 358 -0.06 28.42 -1.02
CA SER A 358 0.49 27.13 -1.48
C SER A 358 1.11 26.27 -0.39
N THR A 359 1.23 26.78 0.84
CA THR A 359 1.77 26.00 1.97
C THR A 359 0.66 25.23 2.68
N PRO A 360 0.77 23.89 2.79
CA PRO A 360 -0.09 23.09 3.65
C PRO A 360 0.09 23.42 5.13
N ASP A 361 -0.97 23.27 5.93
CA ASP A 361 -0.95 23.55 7.37
C ASP A 361 0.19 22.83 8.14
N PHE A 362 0.49 21.57 7.81
CA PHE A 362 1.50 20.78 8.55
C PHE A 362 2.95 21.27 8.40
N ILE A 363 3.24 22.06 7.35
CA ILE A 363 4.57 22.63 7.11
C ILE A 363 4.56 24.16 7.22
N SER A 364 3.41 24.73 7.61
CA SER A 364 3.27 26.16 7.89
C SER A 364 4.21 26.61 9.01
N GLY A 365 4.69 27.86 8.94
CA GLY A 365 5.61 28.43 9.92
C GLY A 365 7.09 28.05 9.75
N ARG A 366 7.43 27.14 8.82
CA ARG A 366 8.81 26.80 8.49
C ARG A 366 9.38 27.74 7.43
N LYS A 367 10.64 28.16 7.61
CA LYS A 367 11.37 28.94 6.58
C LYS A 367 11.58 28.07 5.35
N GLY A 368 11.43 28.67 4.17
CA GLY A 368 11.57 28.01 2.88
C GLY A 368 12.11 28.96 1.82
N PHE A 369 12.12 28.50 0.57
CA PHE A 369 12.63 29.25 -0.57
C PHE A 369 11.50 29.63 -1.53
N ASP A 370 11.52 30.87 -2.01
CA ASP A 370 10.61 31.30 -3.07
C ASP A 370 11.29 31.10 -4.43
N CYS A 371 10.82 30.13 -5.21
CA CYS A 371 11.24 29.84 -6.58
C CYS A 371 10.08 30.05 -7.57
N SER A 372 9.13 30.93 -7.24
CA SER A 372 7.90 31.18 -8.03
C SER A 372 8.16 31.70 -9.45
N THR A 373 9.34 32.25 -9.71
CA THR A 373 9.81 32.67 -11.04
C THR A 373 11.20 32.11 -11.31
N ASP A 374 11.62 32.10 -12.58
CA ASP A 374 12.95 31.60 -12.95
C ASP A 374 14.07 32.49 -12.39
N ASP A 375 13.88 33.80 -12.32
CA ASP A 375 14.83 34.72 -11.69
C ASP A 375 15.03 34.39 -10.20
N LYS A 376 13.93 34.18 -9.48
CA LYS A 376 13.95 33.80 -8.06
C LYS A 376 14.58 32.42 -7.87
N TYR A 377 14.24 31.46 -8.73
CA TYR A 377 14.87 30.14 -8.72
C TYR A 377 16.39 30.23 -8.91
N ASN A 378 16.85 31.02 -9.88
CA ASN A 378 18.27 31.20 -10.15
C ASN A 378 19.00 31.86 -8.97
N SER A 379 18.36 32.81 -8.27
CA SER A 379 18.94 33.43 -7.07
C SER A 379 18.94 32.52 -5.85
N GLU A 380 17.93 31.67 -5.68
CA GLU A 380 17.78 30.82 -4.49
C GLU A 380 18.49 29.47 -4.60
N LEU A 381 18.73 28.96 -5.81
CA LEU A 381 19.38 27.67 -6.02
C LEU A 381 20.71 27.53 -5.24
N PRO A 382 21.64 28.52 -5.23
CA PRO A 382 22.84 28.48 -4.39
C PRO A 382 22.55 28.32 -2.89
N ASN A 383 21.51 28.99 -2.38
CA ASN A 383 21.11 28.92 -0.98
C ASN A 383 20.50 27.55 -0.64
N ILE A 384 19.67 27.01 -1.54
CA ILE A 384 19.10 25.66 -1.41
C ILE A 384 20.23 24.62 -1.28
N ILE A 385 21.28 24.74 -2.10
CA ILE A 385 22.43 23.82 -2.06
C ILE A 385 23.16 23.91 -0.72
N LYS A 386 23.44 25.12 -0.23
CA LYS A 386 24.07 25.33 1.09
C LYS A 386 23.25 24.65 2.19
N VAL A 387 21.94 24.85 2.21
CA VAL A 387 21.06 24.24 3.22
C VAL A 387 21.02 22.72 3.13
N ILE A 388 21.05 22.15 1.91
CA ILE A 388 21.15 20.69 1.72
C ILE A 388 22.45 20.14 2.30
N ASN A 389 23.56 20.86 2.14
CA ASN A 389 24.87 20.51 2.68
C ASN A 389 25.03 20.85 4.17
N GLU A 390 23.98 21.36 4.83
CA GLU A 390 24.00 21.81 6.23
C GLU A 390 25.00 22.96 6.48
N GLU A 391 25.30 23.72 5.44
CA GLU A 391 26.10 24.95 5.52
C GLU A 391 25.22 26.13 5.96
N PRO A 392 25.71 27.01 6.85
CA PRO A 392 24.96 28.19 7.25
C PRO A 392 24.80 29.17 6.08
N LEU A 393 23.58 29.69 5.89
CA LEU A 393 23.33 30.75 4.91
C LEU A 393 23.99 32.08 5.32
N ILE A 394 24.03 32.33 6.63
CA ILE A 394 24.63 33.51 7.26
C ILE A 394 25.42 32.99 8.46
N GLU A 395 26.70 33.36 8.56
CA GLU A 395 27.50 33.04 9.74
C GLU A 395 26.97 33.82 10.95
N ILE A 396 26.72 33.11 12.05
CA ILE A 396 26.29 33.74 13.29
C ILE A 396 27.53 34.43 13.88
N PRO A 397 27.52 35.76 14.07
CA PRO A 397 28.64 36.43 14.68
C PRO A 397 28.86 35.94 16.12
N PRO A 398 30.11 35.90 16.62
CA PRO A 398 30.37 35.49 17.99
C PRO A 398 29.68 36.43 18.98
N VAL A 399 29.28 35.89 20.13
CA VAL A 399 28.85 36.71 21.26
C VAL A 399 30.11 37.26 21.93
N GLU A 400 30.23 38.58 22.01
CA GLU A 400 31.35 39.27 22.67
C GLU A 400 31.30 39.17 24.20
#